data_AF-A0A1M7DVT6-F1
#
_entry.id   AF-A0A1M7DVT6-F1
#
_cell.length_a   1.000
_cell.length_b   1.000
_cell.length_c   1.000
_cell.angle_alpha   90.00
_cell.angle_beta   90.00
_cell.angle_gamma   90.00
#
_symmetry.space_group_name_H-M   'P 1'
#
loop_
_entity.id
_entity.type
_entity.pdbx_description
1 polymer ?
#
loop_
_entity_poly.entity_id
_entity_poly.type
_entity_poly.pdbx_seq_one_letter_code
_entity_poly.pdbx_strand_id
1 'polypeptide(L)'
;MWQEPIIATVAIFALLALGEYISVLTRARIPTLMTAMLGFLIFTWVGVFPENILELSTLPALGAILIGPLIVHMGTLMRFDILKSQWKAVVIALSGLLGALTLVLVLVTLMFDFTTAASGVGPLSGGVVALLITNERLTELGLSSLVVVPVLVYAFQGIVGMPISTFFMKRYGHLFMTGQVNVKDTAKVSLEEAPVKYKFMENSILKLFFVFLLAAVGVFLGDVTGIHFTIFCLILGILALNMGFFPKSVLVSANSFSFMMVALIFVIIGTMADVTPQDVISNIPSVLAILAIGTFGILAGGYIASKLVGWHPYKGMPVALTALLGFPADYIICEEVARSATNNPADEDKLFQELVTPMLIGGFVTVTVASIFVASIIMNMI
;
A
#
# COMPACT_ATOMS: atom_id res chain seq x y z
N MET A 1 13.93 -2.16 -30.55
CA MET A 1 13.50 -3.35 -29.77
C MET A 1 12.35 -3.02 -28.84
N TRP A 2 12.43 -1.96 -28.04
CA TRP A 2 11.41 -1.59 -27.05
C TRP A 2 10.07 -1.07 -27.59
N GLN A 3 10.00 -0.72 -28.88
CA GLN A 3 8.78 -0.16 -29.47
C GLN A 3 7.61 -1.14 -29.53
N GLU A 4 7.88 -2.45 -29.51
CA GLU A 4 6.83 -3.47 -29.41
C GLU A 4 6.35 -3.56 -27.95
N PRO A 5 5.08 -3.25 -27.65
CA PRO A 5 4.59 -3.17 -26.27
C PRO A 5 4.79 -4.45 -25.45
N ILE A 6 4.69 -5.61 -26.11
CA ILE A 6 4.92 -6.90 -25.46
C ILE A 6 6.37 -7.07 -25.01
N ILE A 7 7.34 -6.54 -25.74
CA ILE A 7 8.76 -6.64 -25.38
C ILE A 7 9.06 -5.75 -24.17
N ALA A 8 8.55 -4.51 -24.17
CA ALA A 8 8.64 -3.61 -23.01
C ALA A 8 7.99 -4.22 -21.76
N THR A 9 6.81 -4.85 -21.93
CA THR A 9 6.10 -5.54 -20.85
C THR A 9 6.91 -6.70 -20.28
N VAL A 10 7.49 -7.54 -21.14
CA VAL A 10 8.30 -8.70 -20.71
C VAL A 10 9.51 -8.27 -19.89
N ALA A 11 10.18 -7.17 -20.23
CA ALA A 11 11.33 -6.70 -19.47
C ALA A 11 10.97 -6.29 -18.04
N ILE A 12 9.86 -5.58 -17.84
CA ILE A 12 9.39 -5.21 -16.50
C ILE A 12 8.83 -6.45 -15.77
N PHE A 13 8.13 -7.34 -16.46
CA PHE A 13 7.70 -8.63 -15.90
C PHE A 13 8.87 -9.50 -15.45
N ALA A 14 10.01 -9.45 -16.15
CA ALA A 14 11.20 -10.20 -15.74
C ALA A 14 11.69 -9.74 -14.36
N LEU A 15 11.56 -8.46 -14.02
CA LEU A 15 11.88 -7.95 -12.68
C LEU A 15 10.89 -8.46 -11.63
N LEU A 16 9.60 -8.56 -11.95
CA LEU A 16 8.59 -9.15 -11.07
C LEU A 16 8.83 -10.65 -10.86
N ALA A 17 9.12 -11.39 -11.93
CA ALA A 17 9.43 -12.81 -11.86
C ALA A 17 10.71 -13.08 -11.06
N LEU A 18 11.73 -12.24 -11.24
CA LEU A 18 12.96 -12.26 -10.44
C LEU A 18 12.64 -11.98 -8.96
N GLY A 19 11.80 -10.97 -8.69
CA GLY A 19 11.34 -10.65 -7.35
C GLY A 19 10.63 -11.81 -6.67
N GLU A 20 9.73 -12.47 -7.37
CA GLU A 20 9.00 -13.63 -6.86
C GLU A 20 9.94 -14.81 -6.59
N TYR A 21 10.89 -15.06 -7.50
CA TYR A 21 11.93 -16.07 -7.29
C TYR A 21 12.78 -15.78 -6.04
N ILE A 22 13.20 -14.53 -5.84
CA ILE A 22 13.97 -14.10 -4.66
C ILE A 22 13.11 -14.16 -3.40
N SER A 23 11.83 -13.80 -3.47
CA SER A 23 10.88 -13.86 -2.37
C SER A 23 10.72 -15.30 -1.88
N VAL A 24 10.51 -16.26 -2.79
CA VAL A 24 10.44 -17.70 -2.45
C VAL A 24 11.75 -18.19 -1.84
N LEU A 25 12.90 -17.88 -2.46
CA LEU A 25 14.22 -18.31 -1.99
C LEU A 25 14.53 -17.78 -0.57
N THR A 26 14.18 -16.53 -0.31
CA THR A 26 14.43 -15.87 0.97
C THR A 26 13.32 -16.08 2.00
N ARG A 27 12.29 -16.87 1.66
CA ARG A 27 11.08 -17.09 2.46
C ARG A 27 10.42 -15.75 2.84
N ALA A 28 10.10 -14.92 1.85
CA ALA A 28 9.51 -13.58 1.97
C ALA A 28 10.40 -12.50 2.60
N ARG A 29 11.66 -12.74 2.98
CA ARG A 29 12.50 -11.68 3.60
C ARG A 29 12.76 -10.50 2.67
N ILE A 30 12.83 -10.76 1.37
CA ILE A 30 12.98 -9.75 0.32
C ILE A 30 11.68 -9.79 -0.51
N PRO A 31 10.79 -8.81 -0.37
CA PRO A 31 9.50 -8.81 -1.07
C PRO A 31 9.64 -8.63 -2.59
N THR A 32 8.70 -9.20 -3.33
CA THR A 32 8.68 -9.15 -4.80
C THR A 32 8.63 -7.72 -5.33
N LEU A 33 7.71 -6.91 -4.77
CA LEU A 33 7.54 -5.53 -5.19
C LEU A 33 8.80 -4.68 -4.95
N MET A 34 9.48 -4.88 -3.81
CA MET A 34 10.75 -4.19 -3.51
C MET A 34 11.83 -4.52 -4.54
N THR A 35 11.95 -5.81 -4.89
CA THR A 35 12.91 -6.26 -5.90
C THR A 35 12.61 -5.63 -7.26
N ALA A 36 11.34 -5.59 -7.65
CA ALA A 36 10.94 -5.00 -8.93
C ALA A 36 11.17 -3.48 -8.97
N MET A 37 10.86 -2.76 -7.89
CA MET A 37 11.10 -1.32 -7.77
C MET A 37 12.61 -0.98 -7.84
N LEU A 38 13.43 -1.67 -7.04
CA LEU A 38 14.90 -1.47 -7.05
C LEU A 38 15.51 -1.89 -8.39
N GLY A 39 15.06 -3.01 -8.94
CA GLY A 39 15.48 -3.48 -10.27
C GLY A 39 15.17 -2.43 -11.32
N PHE A 40 13.94 -1.94 -11.38
CA PHE A 40 13.53 -0.92 -12.36
C PHE A 40 14.43 0.32 -12.26
N LEU A 41 14.65 0.83 -11.05
CA LEU A 41 15.49 2.00 -10.82
C LEU A 41 16.94 1.77 -11.32
N ILE A 42 17.56 0.64 -10.95
CA ILE A 42 18.93 0.31 -11.35
C ILE A 42 19.05 0.16 -12.87
N PHE A 43 18.12 -0.57 -13.51
CA PHE A 43 18.15 -0.80 -14.95
C PHE A 43 17.91 0.48 -15.76
N THR A 44 17.07 1.39 -15.26
CA THR A 44 16.88 2.73 -15.84
C THR A 44 18.14 3.58 -15.67
N TRP A 45 18.76 3.60 -14.48
CA TRP A 45 19.97 4.40 -14.23
C TRP A 45 21.20 3.96 -15.02
N VAL A 46 21.34 2.65 -15.28
CA VAL A 46 22.45 2.11 -16.10
C VAL A 46 22.15 2.26 -17.61
N GLY A 47 20.97 2.75 -17.99
CA GLY A 47 20.58 2.98 -19.38
C GLY A 47 20.18 1.72 -20.14
N VAL A 48 19.86 0.62 -19.43
CA VAL A 48 19.37 -0.61 -20.07
C VAL A 48 17.91 -0.45 -20.50
N PHE A 49 17.10 0.21 -19.68
CA PHE A 49 15.74 0.57 -20.01
C PHE A 49 15.67 1.98 -20.60
N PRO A 50 14.93 2.19 -21.71
CA PRO A 50 14.64 3.53 -22.19
C PRO A 50 13.71 4.25 -21.20
N GLU A 51 13.82 5.58 -21.13
CA GLU A 51 13.03 6.43 -20.23
C GLU A 51 11.51 6.18 -20.36
N ASN A 52 11.04 5.92 -21.58
CA ASN A 52 9.63 5.67 -21.87
C ASN A 52 9.21 4.18 -21.85
N ILE A 53 10.00 3.27 -21.27
CA ILE A 53 9.68 1.83 -21.26
C ILE A 53 8.30 1.53 -20.66
N LEU A 54 7.91 2.27 -19.63
CA LEU A 54 6.62 2.10 -18.96
C LEU A 54 5.46 2.51 -19.86
N GLU A 55 5.58 3.64 -20.56
CA GLU A 55 4.60 4.09 -21.55
C GLU A 55 4.47 3.08 -22.70
N LEU A 56 5.60 2.60 -23.21
CA LEU A 56 5.66 1.60 -24.28
C LEU A 56 4.95 0.30 -23.88
N SER A 57 4.96 -0.08 -22.61
CA SER A 57 4.27 -1.28 -22.13
C SER A 57 2.75 -1.16 -22.15
N THR A 58 2.17 0.05 -22.11
CA THR A 58 0.72 0.35 -21.93
C THR A 58 0.08 -0.14 -20.61
N LEU A 59 0.77 -1.00 -19.84
CA LEU A 59 0.29 -1.56 -18.57
C LEU A 59 0.02 -0.50 -17.49
N PRO A 60 0.81 0.58 -17.32
CA PRO A 60 0.50 1.63 -16.35
C PRO A 60 -0.85 2.30 -16.64
N ALA A 61 -1.17 2.56 -17.91
CA ALA A 61 -2.45 3.15 -18.29
C ALA A 61 -3.63 2.21 -17.94
N LEU A 62 -3.47 0.91 -18.22
CA LEU A 62 -4.44 -0.10 -17.79
C LEU A 62 -4.54 -0.16 -16.26
N GLY A 63 -3.41 -0.20 -15.55
CA GLY A 63 -3.34 -0.28 -14.10
C GLY A 63 -4.02 0.90 -13.42
N ALA A 64 -3.90 2.11 -13.98
CA ALA A 64 -4.57 3.31 -13.47
C ALA A 64 -6.10 3.18 -13.51
N ILE A 65 -6.65 2.63 -14.60
CA ILE A 65 -8.09 2.32 -14.73
C ILE A 65 -8.51 1.27 -13.70
N LEU A 66 -7.63 0.32 -13.39
CA LEU A 66 -7.90 -0.80 -12.49
C LEU A 66 -7.82 -0.44 -11.00
N ILE A 67 -7.33 0.75 -10.62
CA ILE A 67 -7.29 1.20 -9.22
C ILE A 67 -8.70 1.11 -8.60
N GLY A 68 -9.70 1.73 -9.21
CA GLY A 68 -11.08 1.71 -8.71
C GLY A 68 -11.64 0.29 -8.51
N PRO A 69 -11.66 -0.56 -9.55
CA PRO A 69 -12.05 -1.97 -9.47
C PRO A 69 -11.33 -2.78 -8.38
N LEU A 70 -10.01 -2.58 -8.22
CA LEU A 70 -9.22 -3.27 -7.19
C LEU A 70 -9.59 -2.81 -5.78
N ILE A 71 -9.88 -1.51 -5.58
CA ILE A 71 -10.38 -1.01 -4.30
C ILE A 71 -11.80 -1.51 -4.00
N VAL A 72 -12.69 -1.61 -4.99
CA VAL A 72 -14.00 -2.28 -4.82
C VAL A 72 -13.79 -3.73 -4.37
N HIS A 73 -12.86 -4.44 -4.98
CA HIS A 73 -12.51 -5.80 -4.58
C HIS A 73 -11.98 -5.88 -3.15
N MET A 74 -11.10 -4.97 -2.73
CA MET A 74 -10.68 -4.90 -1.32
C MET A 74 -11.86 -4.76 -0.37
N GLY A 75 -12.88 -3.97 -0.74
CA GLY A 75 -14.12 -3.88 0.03
C GLY A 75 -14.82 -5.24 0.19
N THR A 76 -14.74 -6.10 -0.83
CA THR A 76 -15.30 -7.47 -0.78
C THR A 76 -14.51 -8.46 0.09
N LEU A 77 -13.40 -8.04 0.69
CA LEU A 77 -12.68 -8.84 1.70
C LEU A 77 -13.23 -8.60 3.12
N MET A 78 -13.99 -7.52 3.33
CA MET A 78 -14.31 -7.01 4.67
C MET A 78 -15.81 -7.07 4.99
N ARG A 79 -16.20 -8.00 5.88
CA ARG A 79 -17.55 -8.01 6.45
C ARG A 79 -17.74 -6.96 7.54
N PHE A 80 -18.97 -6.48 7.75
CA PHE A 80 -19.29 -5.46 8.75
C PHE A 80 -18.99 -5.88 10.18
N ASP A 81 -19.23 -7.16 10.50
CA ASP A 81 -18.92 -7.72 11.82
C ASP A 81 -17.41 -7.72 12.11
N ILE A 82 -16.61 -7.84 11.06
CA ILE A 82 -15.15 -7.75 11.14
C ILE A 82 -14.71 -6.30 11.22
N LEU A 83 -15.19 -5.41 10.34
CA LEU A 83 -14.84 -3.98 10.33
C LEU A 83 -15.01 -3.34 11.71
N LYS A 84 -16.13 -3.61 12.40
CA LYS A 84 -16.39 -3.11 13.76
C LYS A 84 -15.36 -3.60 14.78
N SER A 85 -14.79 -4.78 14.58
CA SER A 85 -13.76 -5.34 15.46
C SER A 85 -12.35 -4.80 15.20
N GLN A 86 -12.15 -4.07 14.10
CA GLN A 86 -10.83 -3.59 13.65
C GLN A 86 -10.51 -2.16 14.07
N TRP A 87 -11.26 -1.58 15.01
CA TRP A 87 -10.96 -0.25 15.57
C TRP A 87 -9.54 -0.18 16.16
N LYS A 88 -9.02 -1.29 16.69
CA LYS A 88 -7.64 -1.38 17.19
C LYS A 88 -6.61 -1.13 16.08
N ALA A 89 -6.84 -1.67 14.88
CA ALA A 89 -5.98 -1.43 13.72
C ALA A 89 -5.96 0.05 13.35
N VAL A 90 -7.12 0.71 13.34
CA VAL A 90 -7.25 2.16 13.09
C VAL A 90 -6.45 2.97 14.11
N VAL A 91 -6.61 2.68 15.40
CA VAL A 91 -5.88 3.37 16.48
C VAL A 91 -4.37 3.16 16.34
N ILE A 92 -3.92 1.94 16.04
CA ILE A 92 -2.50 1.65 15.84
C ILE A 92 -1.93 2.40 14.64
N ALA A 93 -2.65 2.40 13.51
CA ALA A 93 -2.24 3.05 12.28
C ALA A 93 -2.10 4.58 12.46
N LEU A 94 -3.11 5.22 13.05
CA LEU A 94 -3.09 6.64 13.36
C LEU A 94 -2.01 6.99 14.39
N SER A 95 -1.78 6.14 15.39
CA SER A 95 -0.73 6.38 16.39
C SER A 95 0.67 6.31 15.78
N GLY A 96 0.89 5.38 14.83
CA GLY A 96 2.13 5.31 14.05
C GLY A 96 2.34 6.60 13.25
N LEU A 97 1.31 7.05 12.54
CA LEU A 97 1.36 8.29 11.78
C LEU A 97 1.65 9.52 12.66
N LEU A 98 0.99 9.64 13.81
CA LEU A 98 1.25 10.71 14.77
C LEU A 98 2.70 10.67 15.30
N GLY A 99 3.24 9.47 15.52
CA GLY A 99 4.64 9.29 15.90
C GLY A 99 5.60 9.78 14.82
N ALA A 100 5.35 9.41 13.55
CA ALA A 100 6.11 9.91 12.40
C ALA A 100 6.03 11.44 12.30
N LEU A 101 4.81 11.98 12.33
CA LEU A 101 4.54 13.41 12.23
C LEU A 101 5.31 14.20 13.29
N THR A 102 5.20 13.77 14.54
CA THR A 102 5.85 14.45 15.67
C THR A 102 7.37 14.39 15.55
N LEU A 103 7.94 13.21 15.29
CA LEU A 103 9.40 13.07 15.25
C LEU A 103 10.02 13.72 14.02
N VAL A 104 9.39 13.62 12.84
CA VAL A 104 9.88 14.28 11.62
C VAL A 104 9.83 15.80 11.79
N LEU A 105 8.68 16.36 12.19
CA LEU A 105 8.55 17.81 12.35
C LEU A 105 9.44 18.39 13.45
N VAL A 106 9.82 17.61 14.46
CA VAL A 106 10.76 18.08 15.49
C VAL A 106 12.21 17.87 15.04
N LEU A 107 12.61 16.64 14.74
CA LEU A 107 14.03 16.30 14.55
C LEU A 107 14.54 16.72 13.17
N VAL A 108 13.76 16.57 12.10
CA VAL A 108 14.20 17.01 10.76
C VAL A 108 14.26 18.53 10.68
N THR A 109 13.32 19.24 11.34
CA THR A 109 13.37 20.70 11.44
C THR A 109 14.62 21.19 12.16
N LEU A 110 15.06 20.49 13.22
CA LEU A 110 16.30 20.84 13.94
C LEU A 110 17.57 20.56 13.14
N MET A 111 17.53 19.57 12.23
CA MET A 111 18.68 19.20 11.39
C MET A 111 18.77 20.03 10.10
N PHE A 112 17.62 20.41 9.54
CA PHE A 112 17.49 21.13 8.28
C PHE A 112 16.65 22.39 8.50
N ASP A 113 15.35 22.32 8.21
CA ASP A 113 14.38 23.40 8.39
C ASP A 113 12.95 22.84 8.36
N PHE A 114 11.97 23.67 8.76
CA PHE A 114 10.57 23.26 8.85
C PHE A 114 9.99 22.89 7.49
N THR A 115 10.32 23.62 6.43
CA THR A 115 9.81 23.40 5.08
C THR A 115 10.27 22.04 4.54
N THR A 116 11.54 21.68 4.76
CA THR A 116 12.09 20.35 4.42
C THR A 116 11.42 19.23 5.21
N ALA A 117 11.17 19.43 6.51
CA ALA A 117 10.46 18.43 7.32
C ALA A 117 8.99 18.26 6.89
N ALA A 118 8.32 19.38 6.64
CA ALA A 118 6.92 19.46 6.22
C ALA A 118 6.71 18.85 4.83
N SER A 119 7.62 19.08 3.89
CA SER A 119 7.52 18.50 2.54
C SER A 119 7.63 16.97 2.59
N GLY A 120 8.44 16.40 3.48
CA GLY A 120 8.59 14.96 3.58
C GLY A 120 7.42 14.22 4.24
N VAL A 121 6.74 14.85 5.20
CA VAL A 121 5.87 14.12 6.15
C VAL A 121 4.55 13.64 5.55
N GLY A 122 3.96 14.41 4.64
CA GLY A 122 2.76 14.02 3.91
C GLY A 122 3.01 12.81 3.01
N PRO A 123 3.94 12.89 2.05
CA PRO A 123 4.32 11.77 1.20
C PRO A 123 4.72 10.52 1.99
N LEU A 124 5.50 10.68 3.09
CA LEU A 124 5.92 9.59 3.98
C LEU A 124 4.73 8.75 4.49
N SER A 125 3.57 9.38 4.72
CA SER A 125 2.37 8.72 5.23
C SER A 125 1.56 7.98 4.15
N GLY A 126 2.10 7.95 2.93
CA GLY A 126 1.59 7.22 1.79
C GLY A 126 0.43 7.96 1.13
N GLY A 127 0.49 8.07 -0.18
CA GLY A 127 -0.61 8.56 -1.00
C GLY A 127 -0.11 9.51 -2.08
N VAL A 128 -0.35 9.14 -3.34
CA VAL A 128 -0.03 10.00 -4.50
C VAL A 128 -0.68 11.37 -4.33
N VAL A 129 -1.90 11.43 -3.77
CA VAL A 129 -2.62 12.69 -3.52
C VAL A 129 -1.89 13.58 -2.51
N ALA A 130 -1.34 13.02 -1.43
CA ALA A 130 -0.58 13.78 -0.45
C ALA A 130 0.72 14.35 -1.05
N LEU A 131 1.37 13.58 -1.93
CA LEU A 131 2.50 14.04 -2.73
C LEU A 131 2.12 15.20 -3.66
N LEU A 132 1.01 15.08 -4.38
CA LEU A 132 0.52 16.13 -5.29
C LEU A 132 0.22 17.43 -4.54
N ILE A 133 -0.54 17.37 -3.43
CA ILE A 133 -0.85 18.54 -2.58
C ILE A 133 0.44 19.22 -2.12
N THR A 134 1.43 18.44 -1.71
CA THR A 134 2.72 18.95 -1.25
C THR A 134 3.48 19.65 -2.38
N ASN A 135 3.55 19.01 -3.55
CA ASN A 135 4.27 19.55 -4.71
C ASN A 135 3.63 20.81 -5.27
N GLU A 136 2.29 20.85 -5.36
CA GLU A 136 1.53 22.03 -5.77
C GLU A 136 1.86 23.21 -4.86
N ARG A 137 1.76 23.02 -3.55
CA ARG A 137 2.03 24.08 -2.57
C ARG A 137 3.47 24.57 -2.61
N LEU A 138 4.46 23.68 -2.71
CA LEU A 138 5.87 24.07 -2.84
C LEU A 138 6.11 24.88 -4.11
N THR A 139 5.45 24.51 -5.21
CA THR A 139 5.57 25.22 -6.48
C THR A 139 4.93 26.61 -6.41
N GLU A 140 3.76 26.74 -5.79
CA GLU A 140 3.10 28.04 -5.55
C GLU A 140 3.97 29.00 -4.74
N LEU A 141 4.71 28.48 -3.77
CA LEU A 141 5.62 29.25 -2.93
C LEU A 141 6.98 29.57 -3.60
N GLY A 142 7.19 29.12 -4.84
CA GLY A 142 8.46 29.29 -5.55
C GLY A 142 9.61 28.42 -5.01
N LEU A 143 9.31 27.38 -4.25
CA LEU A 143 10.27 26.46 -3.62
C LEU A 143 10.52 25.22 -4.48
N SER A 144 10.68 25.42 -5.80
CA SER A 144 10.79 24.33 -6.78
C SER A 144 11.98 23.39 -6.54
N SER A 145 13.07 23.87 -5.94
CA SER A 145 14.21 23.03 -5.56
C SER A 145 13.87 21.98 -4.49
N LEU A 146 12.84 22.23 -3.68
CA LEU A 146 12.42 21.33 -2.62
C LEU A 146 11.42 20.25 -3.09
N VAL A 147 10.80 20.42 -4.26
CA VAL A 147 9.82 19.47 -4.84
C VAL A 147 10.43 18.07 -5.05
N VAL A 148 11.75 17.98 -5.19
CA VAL A 148 12.45 16.71 -5.34
C VAL A 148 12.40 15.87 -4.05
N VAL A 149 12.46 16.51 -2.87
CA VAL A 149 12.44 15.82 -1.56
C VAL A 149 11.18 14.95 -1.36
N PRO A 150 9.94 15.48 -1.46
CA PRO A 150 8.73 14.67 -1.28
C PRO A 150 8.61 13.53 -2.30
N VAL A 151 9.05 13.74 -3.54
CA VAL A 151 9.07 12.71 -4.59
C VAL A 151 10.01 11.57 -4.19
N LEU A 152 11.22 11.89 -3.74
CA LEU A 152 12.19 10.88 -3.29
C LEU A 152 11.69 10.14 -2.04
N VAL A 153 11.09 10.83 -1.07
CA VAL A 153 10.48 10.18 0.10
C VAL A 153 9.41 9.18 -0.33
N TYR A 154 8.50 9.58 -1.22
CA TYR A 154 7.45 8.70 -1.75
C TYR A 154 8.01 7.51 -2.53
N ALA A 155 9.06 7.72 -3.33
CA ALA A 155 9.70 6.67 -4.11
C ALA A 155 10.39 5.61 -3.22
N PHE A 156 11.05 6.03 -2.13
CA PHE A 156 11.88 5.14 -1.32
C PHE A 156 11.21 4.61 -0.05
N GLN A 157 10.10 5.20 0.42
CA GLN A 157 9.43 4.76 1.65
C GLN A 157 9.02 3.28 1.61
N GLY A 158 8.54 2.81 0.46
CA GLY A 158 8.11 1.42 0.29
C GLY A 158 9.29 0.47 0.41
N ILE A 159 10.43 0.83 -0.17
CA ILE A 159 11.67 0.05 -0.12
C ILE A 159 12.15 -0.14 1.32
N VAL A 160 11.97 0.87 2.18
CA VAL A 160 12.31 0.78 3.61
C VAL A 160 11.25 0.04 4.42
N GLY A 161 9.97 0.37 4.22
CA GLY A 161 8.86 -0.17 5.00
C GLY A 161 8.62 -1.66 4.78
N MET A 162 8.79 -2.14 3.54
CA MET A 162 8.48 -3.52 3.14
C MET A 162 9.27 -4.58 3.95
N PRO A 163 10.61 -4.58 3.97
CA PRO A 163 11.39 -5.59 4.70
C PRO A 163 11.15 -5.54 6.21
N ILE A 164 10.93 -4.36 6.77
CA ILE A 164 10.64 -4.18 8.21
C ILE A 164 9.26 -4.78 8.53
N SER A 165 8.26 -4.51 7.71
CA SER A 165 6.91 -5.04 7.86
C SER A 165 6.93 -6.58 7.78
N THR A 166 7.58 -7.13 6.76
CA THR A 166 7.75 -8.59 6.62
C THR A 166 8.44 -9.21 7.83
N PHE A 167 9.49 -8.58 8.35
CA PHE A 167 10.21 -9.11 9.51
C PHE A 167 9.29 -9.30 10.72
N PHE A 168 8.46 -8.31 11.04
CA PHE A 168 7.52 -8.40 12.16
C PHE A 168 6.39 -9.37 11.86
N MET A 169 5.79 -9.32 10.68
CA MET A 169 4.71 -10.24 10.29
C MET A 169 5.15 -11.70 10.29
N LYS A 170 6.38 -12.02 9.85
CA LYS A 170 6.91 -13.39 9.94
C LYS A 170 7.08 -13.87 11.37
N ARG A 171 7.56 -13.01 12.26
CA ARG A 171 7.67 -13.34 13.69
C ARG A 171 6.30 -13.57 14.30
N TYR A 172 5.33 -12.70 14.00
CA TYR A 172 3.96 -12.88 14.45
C TYR A 172 3.32 -14.16 13.86
N GLY A 173 3.49 -14.41 12.57
CA GLY A 173 2.98 -15.60 11.89
C GLY A 173 3.51 -16.89 12.52
N HIS A 174 4.79 -16.95 12.89
CA HIS A 174 5.33 -18.09 13.63
C HIS A 174 4.65 -18.29 15.00
N LEU A 175 4.43 -17.22 15.76
CA LEU A 175 3.72 -17.29 17.04
C LEU A 175 2.26 -17.73 16.84
N PHE A 176 1.60 -17.23 15.80
CA PHE A 176 0.22 -17.57 15.46
C PHE A 176 0.09 -19.06 15.12
N MET A 177 0.98 -19.56 14.26
CA MET A 177 1.02 -20.96 13.84
C MET A 177 1.35 -21.93 14.98
N THR A 178 2.11 -21.49 15.98
CA THR A 178 2.45 -22.30 17.16
C THR A 178 1.42 -22.17 18.30
N GLY A 179 0.35 -21.39 18.12
CA GLY A 179 -0.68 -21.17 19.14
C GLY A 179 -0.20 -20.33 20.34
N GLN A 180 0.93 -19.62 20.20
CA GLN A 180 1.53 -18.79 21.25
C GLN A 180 0.94 -17.36 21.28
N VAL A 181 -0.07 -17.09 20.47
CA VAL A 181 -0.76 -15.81 20.38
C VAL A 181 -2.03 -15.86 21.21
N ASN A 182 -2.34 -14.78 21.96
CA ASN A 182 -3.58 -14.75 22.71
C ASN A 182 -4.78 -14.63 21.77
N VAL A 183 -5.91 -15.22 22.15
CA VAL A 183 -7.18 -15.09 21.41
C VAL A 183 -7.64 -13.62 21.26
N LYS A 184 -7.16 -12.72 22.13
CA LYS A 184 -7.45 -11.27 22.05
C LYS A 184 -6.62 -10.54 20.98
N ASP A 185 -5.52 -11.15 20.56
CA ASP A 185 -4.61 -10.64 19.54
C ASP A 185 -5.07 -11.03 18.14
N THR A 186 -5.88 -12.07 17.98
CA THR A 186 -6.34 -12.54 16.66
C THR A 186 -7.42 -11.63 16.07
N ALA A 187 -7.33 -11.41 14.76
CA ALA A 187 -8.37 -10.74 14.02
C ALA A 187 -9.60 -11.66 13.96
N LYS A 188 -10.80 -11.06 13.97
CA LYS A 188 -11.97 -11.81 13.51
C LYS A 188 -11.80 -12.08 12.03
N VAL A 189 -11.50 -13.32 11.68
CA VAL A 189 -11.38 -13.77 10.30
C VAL A 189 -12.72 -14.38 9.86
N SER A 190 -13.25 -13.95 8.72
CA SER A 190 -14.39 -14.65 8.08
C SER A 190 -13.83 -15.73 7.19
N LEU A 191 -13.76 -16.95 7.71
CA LEU A 191 -13.50 -18.13 6.88
C LEU A 191 -14.77 -18.60 6.16
N GLU A 192 -15.96 -18.22 6.65
CA GLU A 192 -17.21 -18.55 5.98
C GLU A 192 -17.39 -17.75 4.69
N GLU A 193 -17.78 -18.46 3.63
CA GLU A 193 -18.24 -17.86 2.38
C GLU A 193 -19.48 -17.00 2.65
N ALA A 194 -19.44 -15.74 2.21
CA ALA A 194 -20.62 -14.89 2.25
C ALA A 194 -21.66 -15.42 1.25
N PRO A 195 -22.88 -15.80 1.66
CA PRO A 195 -23.86 -16.35 0.75
C PRO A 195 -24.26 -15.29 -0.28
N VAL A 196 -24.06 -15.60 -1.56
CA VAL A 196 -24.45 -14.76 -2.68
C VAL A 196 -25.96 -14.90 -2.90
N LYS A 197 -26.69 -13.79 -2.83
CA LYS A 197 -28.16 -13.80 -2.99
C LYS A 197 -28.60 -13.94 -4.45
N TYR A 198 -27.74 -13.56 -5.39
CA TYR A 198 -28.07 -13.44 -6.80
C TYR A 198 -27.30 -14.46 -7.64
N LYS A 199 -27.99 -15.47 -8.20
CA LYS A 199 -27.35 -16.55 -8.97
C LYS A 199 -26.53 -16.07 -10.17
N PHE A 200 -26.90 -14.96 -10.80
CA PHE A 200 -26.15 -14.43 -11.94
C PHE A 200 -24.74 -13.94 -11.56
N MET A 201 -24.49 -13.71 -10.27
CA MET A 201 -23.16 -13.40 -9.74
C MET A 201 -22.24 -14.61 -9.68
N GLU A 202 -22.66 -15.79 -10.14
CA GLU A 202 -21.75 -16.91 -10.40
C GLU A 202 -20.91 -16.67 -11.68
N ASN A 203 -21.42 -15.88 -12.63
CA ASN A 203 -20.75 -15.61 -13.90
C ASN A 203 -19.62 -14.58 -13.77
N SER A 204 -18.39 -14.92 -14.18
CA SER A 204 -17.22 -14.04 -14.09
C SER A 204 -17.37 -12.73 -14.84
N ILE A 205 -17.99 -12.71 -16.03
CA ILE A 205 -18.18 -11.49 -16.83
C ILE A 205 -19.12 -10.53 -16.10
N LEU A 206 -20.20 -11.05 -15.50
CA LEU A 206 -21.13 -10.23 -14.72
C LEU A 206 -20.46 -9.68 -13.45
N LYS A 207 -19.66 -10.49 -12.73
CA LYS A 207 -18.86 -9.99 -11.60
C LYS A 207 -17.98 -8.82 -12.03
N LEU A 208 -17.23 -8.98 -13.13
CA LEU A 208 -16.36 -7.94 -13.65
C LEU A 208 -17.15 -6.68 -14.04
N PHE A 209 -18.23 -6.82 -14.81
CA PHE A 209 -19.08 -5.70 -15.19
C PHE A 209 -19.52 -4.89 -13.97
N PHE A 210 -20.05 -5.55 -12.94
CA PHE A 210 -20.53 -4.85 -11.76
C PHE A 210 -19.41 -4.27 -10.90
N VAL A 211 -18.24 -4.90 -10.83
CA VAL A 211 -17.08 -4.32 -10.13
C VAL A 211 -16.65 -3.02 -10.80
N PHE A 212 -16.57 -3.00 -12.14
CA PHE A 212 -16.28 -1.79 -12.90
C PHE A 212 -17.39 -0.74 -12.80
N LEU A 213 -18.66 -1.17 -12.80
CA LEU A 213 -19.79 -0.27 -12.61
C LEU A 213 -19.72 0.44 -11.26
N LEU A 214 -19.49 -0.30 -10.17
CA LEU A 214 -19.35 0.30 -8.84
C LEU A 214 -18.11 1.21 -8.75
N ALA A 215 -17.01 0.85 -9.41
CA ALA A 215 -15.84 1.73 -9.48
C ALA A 215 -16.16 3.04 -10.22
N ALA A 216 -16.87 2.98 -11.35
CA ALA A 216 -17.30 4.16 -12.10
C ALA A 216 -18.26 5.04 -11.28
N VAL A 217 -19.20 4.43 -10.54
CA VAL A 217 -20.05 5.15 -9.58
C VAL A 217 -19.21 5.81 -8.48
N GLY A 218 -18.17 5.13 -7.99
CA GLY A 218 -17.24 5.69 -7.02
C GLY A 218 -16.48 6.92 -7.54
N VAL A 219 -16.03 6.89 -8.80
CA VAL A 219 -15.42 8.04 -9.50
C VAL A 219 -16.42 9.18 -9.61
N PHE A 220 -17.63 8.92 -10.11
CA PHE A 220 -18.67 9.94 -10.25
C PHE A 220 -19.03 10.60 -8.91
N LEU A 221 -19.16 9.82 -7.83
CA LEU A 221 -19.39 10.35 -6.49
C LEU A 221 -18.19 11.18 -6.00
N GLY A 222 -16.97 10.76 -6.34
CA GLY A 222 -15.76 11.52 -6.05
C GLY A 222 -15.76 12.90 -6.68
N ASP A 223 -16.07 12.98 -7.98
CA ASP A 223 -16.14 14.23 -8.73
C ASP A 223 -17.23 15.18 -8.19
N VAL A 224 -18.39 14.64 -7.81
CA VAL A 224 -19.52 15.45 -7.31
C VAL A 224 -19.30 15.94 -5.87
N THR A 225 -18.63 15.16 -5.03
CA THR A 225 -18.48 15.48 -3.60
C THR A 225 -17.15 16.12 -3.23
N GLY A 226 -16.13 16.01 -4.09
CA GLY A 226 -14.75 16.42 -3.81
C GLY A 226 -13.99 15.47 -2.87
N ILE A 227 -14.58 14.34 -2.47
CA ILE A 227 -13.92 13.29 -1.67
C ILE A 227 -13.22 12.33 -2.63
N HIS A 228 -12.01 11.86 -2.28
CA HIS A 228 -11.25 10.96 -3.14
C HIS A 228 -12.02 9.67 -3.47
N PHE A 229 -12.13 9.33 -4.76
CA PHE A 229 -13.00 8.27 -5.28
C PHE A 229 -12.75 6.88 -4.67
N THR A 230 -11.50 6.59 -4.26
CA THR A 230 -11.15 5.30 -3.65
C THR A 230 -11.93 5.04 -2.36
N ILE A 231 -12.36 6.10 -1.66
CA ILE A 231 -13.21 5.98 -0.47
C ILE A 231 -14.58 5.42 -0.84
N PHE A 232 -15.20 5.98 -1.88
CA PHE A 232 -16.48 5.47 -2.38
C PHE A 232 -16.36 4.06 -2.94
N CYS A 233 -15.32 3.77 -3.73
CA CYS A 233 -15.06 2.41 -4.23
C CYS A 233 -15.00 1.39 -3.09
N LEU A 234 -14.30 1.72 -2.00
CA LEU A 234 -14.18 0.82 -0.86
C LEU A 234 -15.55 0.60 -0.18
N ILE A 235 -16.27 1.69 0.11
CA ILE A 235 -17.59 1.64 0.75
C ILE A 235 -18.56 0.82 -0.10
N LEU A 236 -18.60 1.04 -1.42
CA LEU A 236 -19.45 0.30 -2.35
C LEU A 236 -19.09 -1.18 -2.38
N GLY A 237 -17.81 -1.54 -2.35
CA GLY A 237 -17.35 -2.93 -2.25
C GLY A 237 -17.79 -3.60 -0.94
N ILE A 238 -17.64 -2.92 0.19
CA ILE A 238 -18.10 -3.39 1.51
C ILE A 238 -19.62 -3.59 1.48
N LEU A 239 -20.38 -2.62 1.00
CA LEU A 239 -21.84 -2.71 0.91
C LEU A 239 -22.27 -3.86 0.02
N ALA A 240 -21.67 -4.01 -1.16
CA ALA A 240 -21.99 -5.08 -2.10
C ALA A 240 -21.76 -6.48 -1.50
N LEU A 241 -20.66 -6.69 -0.76
CA LEU A 241 -20.43 -7.95 -0.05
C LEU A 241 -21.50 -8.18 1.03
N ASN A 242 -21.69 -7.20 1.91
CA ASN A 242 -22.53 -7.37 3.10
C ASN A 242 -24.04 -7.42 2.78
N MET A 243 -24.46 -6.86 1.66
CA MET A 243 -25.81 -7.01 1.13
C MET A 243 -26.03 -8.37 0.44
N GLY A 244 -24.97 -9.16 0.23
CA GLY A 244 -25.00 -10.44 -0.48
C GLY A 244 -25.03 -10.29 -2.01
N PHE A 245 -24.63 -9.12 -2.52
CA PHE A 245 -24.54 -8.85 -3.95
C PHE A 245 -23.27 -9.46 -4.55
N PHE A 246 -22.12 -9.29 -3.90
CA PHE A 246 -20.86 -9.92 -4.30
C PHE A 246 -20.46 -11.09 -3.40
N PRO A 247 -19.78 -12.11 -3.97
CA PRO A 247 -19.05 -13.07 -3.16
C PRO A 247 -17.86 -12.40 -2.47
N LYS A 248 -17.35 -13.04 -1.41
CA LYS A 248 -16.05 -12.67 -0.83
C LYS A 248 -14.97 -12.79 -1.91
N SER A 249 -14.04 -11.84 -1.92
CA SER A 249 -12.92 -11.83 -2.88
C SER A 249 -13.37 -11.84 -4.35
N VAL A 250 -14.25 -10.92 -4.74
CA VAL A 250 -14.96 -10.96 -6.04
C VAL A 250 -14.05 -11.14 -7.27
N LEU A 251 -12.93 -10.42 -7.37
CA LEU A 251 -12.01 -10.52 -8.52
C LEU A 251 -11.19 -11.81 -8.53
N VAL A 252 -10.91 -12.40 -7.37
CA VAL A 252 -10.29 -13.73 -7.26
C VAL A 252 -11.28 -14.76 -7.78
N SER A 253 -12.54 -14.69 -7.35
CA SER A 253 -13.61 -15.58 -7.83
C SER A 253 -13.96 -15.39 -9.32
N ALA A 254 -13.46 -14.33 -9.95
CA ALA A 254 -13.59 -14.06 -11.38
C ALA A 254 -12.29 -14.38 -12.16
N ASN A 255 -11.28 -14.98 -11.51
CA ASN A 255 -9.95 -15.30 -12.09
C ASN A 255 -9.24 -14.09 -12.75
N SER A 256 -9.48 -12.88 -12.23
CA SER A 256 -8.94 -11.65 -12.83
C SER A 256 -8.01 -10.86 -11.91
N PHE A 257 -8.05 -11.15 -10.59
CA PHE A 257 -7.30 -10.40 -9.59
C PHE A 257 -5.79 -10.35 -9.86
N SER A 258 -5.13 -11.49 -10.08
CA SER A 258 -3.67 -11.55 -10.25
C SER A 258 -3.18 -10.71 -11.43
N PHE A 259 -3.86 -10.78 -12.59
CA PHE A 259 -3.49 -9.96 -13.75
C PHE A 259 -3.69 -8.46 -13.49
N MET A 260 -4.81 -8.09 -12.84
CA MET A 260 -5.07 -6.70 -12.48
C MET A 260 -4.04 -6.16 -11.47
N MET A 261 -3.62 -6.98 -10.51
CA MET A 261 -2.56 -6.64 -9.56
C MET A 261 -1.24 -6.38 -10.27
N VAL A 262 -0.88 -7.20 -11.26
CA VAL A 262 0.33 -6.98 -12.06
C VAL A 262 0.28 -5.65 -12.82
N ALA A 263 -0.85 -5.31 -13.44
CA ALA A 263 -1.02 -4.01 -14.08
C ALA A 263 -0.94 -2.85 -13.06
N LEU A 264 -1.49 -3.00 -11.86
CA LEU A 264 -1.35 -2.00 -10.80
C LEU A 264 0.11 -1.85 -10.32
N ILE A 265 0.87 -2.94 -10.22
CA ILE A 265 2.28 -2.87 -9.84
C ILE A 265 3.08 -2.01 -10.83
N PHE A 266 2.75 -2.05 -12.12
CA PHE A 266 3.38 -1.17 -13.12
C PHE A 266 3.12 0.30 -12.85
N VAL A 267 1.93 0.66 -12.37
CA VAL A 267 1.63 2.03 -11.92
C VAL A 267 2.53 2.42 -10.76
N ILE A 268 2.68 1.54 -9.77
CA ILE A 268 3.53 1.81 -8.59
C ILE A 268 4.99 1.97 -9.00
N ILE A 269 5.51 1.11 -9.88
CA ILE A 269 6.87 1.24 -10.42
C ILE A 269 7.04 2.59 -11.15
N GLY A 270 6.01 3.02 -11.90
CA GLY A 270 6.03 4.29 -12.62
C GLY A 270 6.15 5.53 -11.74
N THR A 271 5.79 5.45 -10.46
CA THR A 271 6.00 6.56 -9.52
C THR A 271 7.47 6.88 -9.25
N MET A 272 8.38 5.97 -9.64
CA MET A 272 9.83 6.14 -9.52
C MET A 272 10.52 6.45 -10.86
N ALA A 273 9.77 6.56 -11.97
CA ALA A 273 10.35 6.73 -13.30
C ALA A 273 11.19 7.99 -13.44
N ASP A 274 10.75 9.07 -12.79
CA ASP A 274 11.41 10.39 -12.86
C ASP A 274 12.55 10.55 -11.83
N VAL A 275 12.86 9.52 -11.04
CA VAL A 275 13.91 9.60 -10.01
C VAL A 275 15.28 9.42 -10.65
N THR A 276 16.06 10.51 -10.72
CA THR A 276 17.43 10.46 -11.27
C THR A 276 18.49 10.16 -10.19
N PRO A 277 19.67 9.62 -10.57
CA PRO A 277 20.78 9.46 -9.63
C PRO A 277 21.23 10.79 -9.01
N GLN A 278 21.16 11.88 -9.78
CA GLN A 278 21.56 13.20 -9.31
C GLN A 278 20.60 13.73 -8.25
N ASP A 279 19.29 13.56 -8.44
CA ASP A 279 18.26 13.94 -7.46
C ASP A 279 18.51 13.23 -6.13
N VAL A 280 18.81 11.93 -6.19
CA VAL A 280 19.16 11.13 -5.02
C VAL A 280 20.41 11.71 -4.37
N ILE A 281 21.54 11.80 -5.07
CA ILE A 281 22.81 12.24 -4.49
C ILE A 281 22.70 13.62 -3.84
N SER A 282 21.99 14.56 -4.49
CA SER A 282 21.82 15.92 -3.99
C SER A 282 20.92 16.02 -2.75
N ASN A 283 20.00 15.08 -2.53
CA ASN A 283 18.99 15.15 -1.46
C ASN A 283 19.07 13.98 -0.48
N ILE A 284 20.05 13.07 -0.62
CA ILE A 284 20.26 11.91 0.27
C ILE A 284 20.16 12.28 1.75
N PRO A 285 20.80 13.36 2.26
CA PRO A 285 20.80 13.63 3.70
C PRO A 285 19.41 13.89 4.26
N SER A 286 18.60 14.74 3.60
CA SER A 286 17.25 15.08 4.06
C SER A 286 16.29 13.92 3.88
N VAL A 287 16.34 13.24 2.73
CA VAL A 287 15.49 12.08 2.42
C VAL A 287 15.77 10.94 3.40
N LEU A 288 17.03 10.59 3.65
CA LEU A 288 17.38 9.55 4.62
C LEU A 288 16.98 9.94 6.04
N ALA A 289 17.13 11.20 6.44
CA ALA A 289 16.69 11.67 7.75
C ALA A 289 15.17 11.50 7.90
N ILE A 290 14.38 11.96 6.92
CA ILE A 290 12.92 11.82 6.92
C ILE A 290 12.51 10.35 6.96
N LEU A 291 13.09 9.50 6.10
CA LEU A 291 12.75 8.07 6.06
C LEU A 291 13.13 7.36 7.36
N ALA A 292 14.33 7.60 7.90
CA ALA A 292 14.79 6.93 9.11
C ALA A 292 14.00 7.38 10.35
N ILE A 293 13.88 8.69 10.55
CA ILE A 293 13.16 9.27 11.70
C ILE A 293 11.67 8.97 11.59
N GLY A 294 11.11 9.11 10.39
CA GLY A 294 9.71 8.81 10.08
C GLY A 294 9.37 7.34 10.35
N THR A 295 10.16 6.42 9.79
CA THR A 295 9.99 4.97 10.03
C THR A 295 10.11 4.65 11.51
N PHE A 296 11.08 5.24 12.22
CA PHE A 296 11.23 5.05 13.66
C PHE A 296 10.01 5.58 14.43
N GLY A 297 9.49 6.76 14.08
CA GLY A 297 8.28 7.32 14.66
C GLY A 297 7.05 6.44 14.46
N ILE A 298 6.89 5.87 13.27
CA ILE A 298 5.82 4.92 12.95
C ILE A 298 5.95 3.67 13.82
N LEU A 299 7.15 3.10 13.93
CA LEU A 299 7.41 1.92 14.75
C LEU A 299 7.17 2.19 16.24
N ALA A 300 7.62 3.32 16.76
CA ALA A 300 7.44 3.72 18.15
C ALA A 300 5.95 3.91 18.48
N GLY A 301 5.24 4.71 17.67
CA GLY A 301 3.80 4.93 17.83
C GLY A 301 3.00 3.63 17.70
N GLY A 302 3.33 2.81 16.70
CA GLY A 302 2.72 1.50 16.50
C GLY A 302 2.96 0.54 17.66
N TYR A 303 4.18 0.49 18.20
CA TYR A 303 4.53 -0.35 19.35
C TYR A 303 3.75 0.04 20.61
N ILE A 304 3.72 1.34 20.92
CA ILE A 304 3.00 1.88 22.07
C ILE A 304 1.51 1.58 21.94
N ALA A 305 0.90 1.94 20.81
CA ALA A 305 -0.52 1.73 20.58
C ALA A 305 -0.90 0.25 20.59
N SER A 306 -0.06 -0.63 20.03
CA SER A 306 -0.29 -2.08 20.07
C SER A 306 -0.42 -2.58 21.49
N LYS A 307 0.49 -2.18 22.38
CA LYS A 307 0.40 -2.56 23.80
C LYS A 307 -0.84 -1.98 24.48
N LEU A 308 -1.18 -0.73 24.20
CA LEU A 308 -2.34 -0.06 24.81
C LEU A 308 -3.67 -0.72 24.42
N VAL A 309 -3.83 -1.11 23.14
CA VAL A 309 -5.04 -1.79 22.67
C VAL A 309 -5.03 -3.30 22.93
N GLY A 310 -3.98 -3.81 23.58
CA GLY A 310 -3.81 -5.22 23.91
C GLY A 310 -3.66 -6.10 22.68
N TRP A 311 -2.85 -5.66 21.71
CA TRP A 311 -2.35 -6.44 20.57
C TRP A 311 -0.86 -6.74 20.71
N HIS A 312 -0.46 -7.92 20.26
CA HIS A 312 0.95 -8.25 20.15
C HIS A 312 1.68 -7.22 19.26
N PRO A 313 2.80 -6.60 19.69
CA PRO A 313 3.47 -5.56 18.90
C PRO A 313 3.92 -6.01 17.51
N TYR A 314 4.32 -7.28 17.34
CA TYR A 314 4.67 -7.83 16.01
C TYR A 314 3.48 -7.92 15.05
N LYS A 315 2.24 -7.85 15.53
CA LYS A 315 1.05 -7.70 14.69
C LYS A 315 0.76 -6.23 14.39
N GLY A 316 0.76 -5.39 15.42
CA GLY A 316 0.33 -4.00 15.25
C GLY A 316 1.38 -3.08 14.62
N MET A 317 2.69 -3.31 14.79
CA MET A 317 3.72 -2.50 14.12
C MET A 317 3.63 -2.58 12.59
N PRO A 318 3.43 -3.75 11.95
CA PRO A 318 3.09 -3.84 10.53
C PRO A 318 1.90 -2.98 10.12
N VAL A 319 0.84 -2.98 10.93
CA VAL A 319 -0.37 -2.16 10.68
C VAL A 319 -0.04 -0.66 10.71
N ALA A 320 0.85 -0.22 11.60
CA ALA A 320 1.36 1.15 11.60
C ALA A 320 2.25 1.45 10.37
N LEU A 321 3.11 0.50 9.97
CA LEU A 321 3.98 0.61 8.80
C LEU A 321 3.23 0.69 7.48
N THR A 322 1.94 0.39 7.44
CA THR A 322 1.10 0.61 6.25
C THR A 322 1.16 2.05 5.74
N ALA A 323 1.49 3.03 6.59
CA ALA A 323 1.70 4.41 6.17
C ALA A 323 2.88 4.55 5.17
N LEU A 324 3.93 3.72 5.28
CA LEU A 324 5.03 3.69 4.32
C LEU A 324 4.70 2.85 3.07
N LEU A 325 3.60 2.11 3.12
CA LEU A 325 3.21 1.09 2.15
C LEU A 325 1.89 1.49 1.50
N GLY A 326 0.85 0.70 1.70
CA GLY A 326 -0.42 0.81 1.02
C GLY A 326 -0.65 -0.33 0.04
N PHE A 327 -1.85 -0.39 -0.50
CA PHE A 327 -2.19 -1.35 -1.54
C PHE A 327 -1.50 -0.97 -2.88
N PRO A 328 -0.91 -1.92 -3.63
CA PRO A 328 -0.96 -3.38 -3.48
C PRO A 328 0.10 -4.00 -2.56
N ALA A 329 1.09 -3.22 -2.09
CA ALA A 329 2.21 -3.73 -1.30
C ALA A 329 1.75 -4.47 -0.04
N ASP A 330 0.80 -3.90 0.71
CA ASP A 330 0.24 -4.51 1.92
C ASP A 330 -0.30 -5.92 1.66
N TYR A 331 -1.01 -6.10 0.54
CA TYR A 331 -1.60 -7.38 0.15
C TYR A 331 -0.51 -8.41 -0.20
N ILE A 332 0.43 -8.02 -1.08
CA ILE A 332 1.49 -8.89 -1.58
C ILE A 332 2.35 -9.42 -0.43
N ILE A 333 2.74 -8.56 0.51
CA ILE A 333 3.59 -8.99 1.62
C ILE A 333 2.81 -9.95 2.55
N CYS A 334 1.52 -9.71 2.79
CA CYS A 334 0.70 -10.64 3.58
C CYS A 334 0.65 -12.03 2.92
N GLU A 335 0.46 -12.08 1.60
CA GLU A 335 0.45 -13.32 0.81
C GLU A 335 1.81 -14.04 0.89
N GLU A 336 2.91 -13.33 0.61
CA GLU A 336 4.26 -13.88 0.67
C GLU A 336 4.61 -14.42 2.06
N VAL A 337 4.24 -13.68 3.12
CA VAL A 337 4.48 -14.10 4.50
C VAL A 337 3.68 -15.35 4.83
N ALA A 338 2.38 -15.37 4.51
CA ALA A 338 1.51 -16.52 4.78
C ALA A 338 2.02 -17.78 4.05
N ARG A 339 2.29 -17.66 2.76
CA ARG A 339 2.88 -18.72 1.92
C ARG A 339 4.21 -19.23 2.46
N SER A 340 5.04 -18.35 3.01
CA SER A 340 6.35 -18.75 3.57
C SER A 340 6.27 -19.44 4.93
N ALA A 341 5.12 -19.36 5.61
CA ALA A 341 4.96 -19.83 6.98
C ALA A 341 4.51 -21.30 7.07
N THR A 342 3.86 -21.83 6.05
CA THR A 342 3.29 -23.19 6.05
C THR A 342 3.15 -23.73 4.63
N ASN A 343 3.13 -25.06 4.49
CA ASN A 343 2.81 -25.75 3.23
C ASN A 343 1.33 -26.22 3.17
N ASN A 344 0.54 -25.97 4.22
CA ASN A 344 -0.87 -26.35 4.28
C ASN A 344 -1.74 -25.18 3.77
N PRO A 345 -2.49 -25.35 2.66
CA PRO A 345 -3.31 -24.28 2.10
C PRO A 345 -4.35 -23.70 3.07
N ALA A 346 -4.91 -24.53 3.96
CA ALA A 346 -5.92 -24.07 4.91
C ALA A 346 -5.31 -23.18 6.01
N ASP A 347 -4.07 -23.45 6.42
CA ASP A 347 -3.39 -22.65 7.42
C ASP A 347 -2.76 -21.39 6.81
N GLU A 348 -2.34 -21.49 5.54
CA GLU A 348 -1.91 -20.34 4.74
C GLU A 348 -3.04 -19.32 4.62
N ASP A 349 -4.25 -19.72 4.20
CA ASP A 349 -5.38 -18.80 4.12
C ASP A 349 -5.74 -18.22 5.49
N LYS A 350 -5.75 -19.02 6.57
CA LYS A 350 -6.01 -18.48 7.93
C LYS A 350 -5.01 -17.38 8.30
N LEU A 351 -3.72 -17.61 8.11
CA LEU A 351 -2.69 -16.62 8.43
C LEU A 351 -2.76 -15.42 7.49
N PHE A 352 -3.02 -15.63 6.20
CA PHE A 352 -3.22 -14.56 5.24
C PHE A 352 -4.36 -13.65 5.66
N GLN A 353 -5.54 -14.20 5.97
CA GLN A 353 -6.71 -13.43 6.40
C GLN A 353 -6.46 -12.68 7.73
N GLU A 354 -5.73 -13.32 8.65
CA GLU A 354 -5.32 -12.74 9.94
C GLU A 354 -4.44 -11.50 9.76
N LEU A 355 -3.53 -11.51 8.78
CA LEU A 355 -2.61 -10.42 8.48
C LEU A 355 -3.24 -9.35 7.58
N VAL A 356 -3.88 -9.75 6.48
CA VAL A 356 -4.34 -8.84 5.42
C VAL A 356 -5.47 -7.94 5.90
N THR A 357 -6.38 -8.45 6.73
CA THR A 357 -7.54 -7.67 7.22
C THR A 357 -7.13 -6.38 7.95
N PRO A 358 -6.31 -6.44 9.03
CA PRO A 358 -5.87 -5.23 9.71
C PRO A 358 -4.93 -4.37 8.88
N MET A 359 -4.12 -4.97 8.00
CA MET A 359 -3.21 -4.25 7.09
C MET A 359 -4.00 -3.37 6.09
N LEU A 360 -5.01 -3.91 5.41
CA LEU A 360 -5.81 -3.13 4.45
C LEU A 360 -6.58 -2.00 5.13
N ILE A 361 -7.07 -2.22 6.36
CA ILE A 361 -7.75 -1.18 7.14
C ILE A 361 -6.75 -0.09 7.57
N GLY A 362 -5.59 -0.50 8.08
CA GLY A 362 -4.52 0.43 8.46
C GLY A 362 -4.09 1.28 7.27
N GLY A 363 -3.74 0.64 6.15
CA GLY A 363 -3.29 1.29 4.92
C GLY A 363 -4.34 2.21 4.34
N PHE A 364 -5.61 1.82 4.33
CA PHE A 364 -6.66 2.72 3.86
C PHE A 364 -6.81 3.96 4.76
N VAL A 365 -6.75 3.79 6.08
CA VAL A 365 -6.83 4.93 7.03
C VAL A 365 -5.63 5.87 6.88
N THR A 366 -4.41 5.33 6.77
CA THR A 366 -3.19 6.14 6.67
C THR A 366 -3.04 6.76 5.30
N VAL A 367 -3.03 5.94 4.24
CA VAL A 367 -2.66 6.33 2.87
C VAL A 367 -3.74 7.14 2.17
N THR A 368 -5.01 6.92 2.49
CA THR A 368 -6.12 7.59 1.78
C THR A 368 -6.67 8.76 2.59
N VAL A 369 -6.93 8.57 3.88
CA VAL A 369 -7.61 9.59 4.68
C VAL A 369 -6.58 10.48 5.38
N ALA A 370 -5.76 9.90 6.25
CA ALA A 370 -4.94 10.68 7.15
C ALA A 370 -3.82 11.44 6.42
N SER A 371 -3.21 10.87 5.38
CA SER A 371 -2.16 11.52 4.60
C SER A 371 -2.62 12.80 3.91
N ILE A 372 -3.84 12.81 3.35
CA ILE A 372 -4.44 14.00 2.72
C ILE A 372 -4.64 15.09 3.76
N PHE A 373 -5.20 14.76 4.93
CA PHE A 373 -5.39 15.73 6.02
C PHE A 373 -4.06 16.25 6.55
N VAL A 374 -3.07 15.37 6.77
CA VAL A 374 -1.73 15.76 7.25
C VAL A 374 -1.06 16.67 6.24
N ALA A 375 -0.98 16.28 4.96
CA ALA A 375 -0.39 17.12 3.92
C ALA A 375 -1.08 18.48 3.83
N SER A 376 -2.42 18.51 3.79
CA SER A 376 -3.18 19.77 3.69
C SER A 376 -2.93 20.70 4.88
N ILE A 377 -2.93 20.17 6.11
CA ILE A 377 -2.74 20.99 7.32
C ILE A 377 -1.30 21.48 7.40
N ILE A 378 -0.32 20.60 7.23
CA ILE A 378 1.09 20.91 7.39
C ILE A 378 1.58 21.86 6.29
N MET A 379 1.14 21.67 5.05
CA MET A 379 1.53 22.52 3.94
C MET A 379 0.90 23.92 4.00
N ASN A 380 -0.23 24.08 4.69
CA ASN A 380 -0.80 25.40 5.01
C ASN A 380 -0.05 26.14 6.14
N MET A 381 0.86 25.47 6.85
CA MET A 381 1.72 26.11 7.86
C MET A 381 3.00 26.71 7.26
N ILE A 382 3.22 26.51 5.96
CA ILE A 382 4.29 27.12 5.15
C ILE A 382 3.67 28.24 4.32
#